data_AF-A0A9X9WSI4-F1
#
_entry.id   AF-A0A9X9WSI4-F1
#
_cell.length_a   1.000
_cell.length_b   1.000
_cell.length_c   1.000
_cell.angle_alpha   90.00
_cell.angle_beta   90.00
_cell.angle_gamma   90.00
#
_symmetry.space_group_name_H-M   'P 1'
#
loop_
_entity.id
_entity.type
_entity.pdbx_description
1 polymer ?
#
loop_
_entity_poly.entity_id
_entity_poly.type
_entity_poly.pdbx_seq_one_letter_code
_entity_poly.pdbx_strand_id
1 'polypeptide(L)'
;MRPSWVTRQIGDFVAQFCASGGNEAWIGVQTLDGLGGAPQGGLWRQGGRLEVAPDLSLSEGFVWRPDDAARVPELWLAPEKTGYRRAFERFAVRELGASGLEGADVQIDHVFPKGAGRLGGLAYVRMLAVPPESNMAAGRTLEKAMVARNDALGPRAKPARMATYFSVGKATGFDGYDSLPDEEEGGNLGLAGALIAHLRGFGLPGDVLTDLDAMLTADRARSLR
;
A
#
# COMPACT_ATOMS: atom_id res chain seq x y z
N MET A 1 22.07 0.68 -6.20
CA MET A 1 21.06 0.95 -7.26
C MET A 1 19.84 0.11 -6.95
N ARG A 2 18.64 0.71 -6.93
CA ARG A 2 17.41 -0.01 -6.61
C ARG A 2 17.10 -1.06 -7.69
N PRO A 3 16.78 -2.32 -7.32
CA PRO A 3 16.38 -3.34 -8.30
C PRO A 3 15.14 -2.94 -9.09
N SER A 4 15.10 -3.25 -10.39
CA SER A 4 14.00 -2.89 -11.28
C SER A 4 12.64 -3.45 -10.83
N TRP A 5 12.62 -4.62 -10.20
CA TRP A 5 11.39 -5.22 -9.67
C TRP A 5 10.76 -4.38 -8.55
N VAL A 6 11.58 -3.67 -7.75
CA VAL A 6 11.10 -2.77 -6.69
C VAL A 6 10.43 -1.55 -7.33
N THR A 7 11.08 -0.95 -8.33
CA THR A 7 10.53 0.19 -9.08
C THR A 7 9.21 -0.19 -9.75
N ARG A 8 9.12 -1.38 -10.36
CA ARG A 8 7.86 -1.88 -10.94
C ARG A 8 6.76 -2.08 -9.89
N GLN A 9 7.08 -2.69 -8.75
CA GLN A 9 6.10 -2.93 -7.68
C GLN A 9 5.55 -1.62 -7.11
N ILE A 10 6.42 -0.64 -6.84
CA ILE A 10 6.00 0.67 -6.33
C ILE A 10 5.27 1.45 -7.44
N GLY A 11 5.71 1.35 -8.69
CA GLY A 11 5.03 1.95 -9.83
C GLY A 11 3.60 1.47 -10.00
N ASP A 12 3.36 0.15 -9.92
CA ASP A 12 2.01 -0.43 -9.96
C ASP A 12 1.18 0.02 -8.74
N PHE A 13 1.77 0.13 -7.56
CA PHE A 13 1.07 0.66 -6.37
C PHE A 13 0.62 2.11 -6.56
N VAL A 14 1.48 2.97 -7.12
CA VAL A 14 1.13 4.37 -7.40
C VAL A 14 0.10 4.48 -8.53
N ALA A 15 0.21 3.65 -9.57
CA ALA A 15 -0.80 3.59 -10.63
C ALA A 15 -2.20 3.25 -10.08
N GLN A 16 -2.29 2.24 -9.20
CA GLN A 16 -3.53 1.91 -8.51
C GLN A 16 -4.08 3.06 -7.67
N PHE A 17 -3.20 3.83 -7.02
CA PHE A 17 -3.62 4.95 -6.19
C PHE A 17 -4.22 6.08 -7.04
N CYS A 18 -3.69 6.29 -8.24
CA CYS A 18 -4.10 7.36 -9.14
C CYS A 18 -5.22 6.96 -10.11
N ALA A 19 -5.65 5.70 -10.10
CA ALA A 19 -6.59 5.17 -11.11
C ALA A 19 -7.82 6.08 -11.31
N SER A 20 -8.11 6.40 -12.57
CA SER A 20 -9.17 7.35 -12.96
C SER A 20 -10.58 6.96 -12.51
N GLY A 21 -10.84 5.67 -12.26
CA GLY A 21 -12.08 5.15 -11.67
C GLY A 21 -12.20 5.36 -10.16
N GLY A 22 -11.21 5.98 -9.53
CA GLY A 22 -11.05 6.07 -8.09
C GLY A 22 -9.86 5.24 -7.61
N ASN A 23 -9.38 5.54 -6.41
CA ASN A 23 -8.27 4.82 -5.79
C ASN A 23 -8.58 3.31 -5.74
N GLU A 24 -7.72 2.49 -6.33
CA GLU A 24 -7.78 1.02 -6.35
C GLU A 24 -6.65 0.38 -5.50
N ALA A 25 -5.79 1.21 -4.90
CA ALA A 25 -4.64 0.78 -4.12
C ALA A 25 -5.08 0.32 -2.73
N TRP A 26 -5.61 -0.90 -2.64
CA TRP A 26 -5.96 -1.50 -1.35
C TRP A 26 -4.66 -1.75 -0.57
N ILE A 27 -4.68 -1.39 0.72
CA ILE A 27 -3.54 -1.57 1.64
C ILE A 27 -3.89 -2.48 2.83
N GLY A 28 -5.18 -2.76 3.05
CA GLY A 28 -5.64 -3.61 4.13
C GLY A 28 -7.04 -4.16 3.89
N VAL A 29 -7.32 -5.38 4.35
CA VAL A 29 -8.64 -6.03 4.23
C VAL A 29 -9.05 -6.71 5.54
N GLN A 30 -10.34 -6.69 5.85
CA GLN A 30 -10.89 -7.32 7.07
C GLN A 30 -11.16 -8.81 6.89
N THR A 31 -11.55 -9.25 5.70
CA THR A 31 -11.78 -10.67 5.38
C THR A 31 -11.32 -10.97 3.96
N LEU A 32 -11.25 -12.26 3.61
CA LEU A 32 -11.01 -12.68 2.23
C LEU A 32 -12.24 -12.50 1.34
N ASP A 33 -13.43 -12.33 1.91
CA ASP A 33 -14.69 -12.24 1.14
C ASP A 33 -14.72 -11.03 0.20
N GLY A 34 -13.95 -9.97 0.50
CA GLY A 34 -13.77 -8.82 -0.39
C GLY A 34 -12.88 -9.09 -1.62
N LEU A 35 -12.28 -10.28 -1.72
CA LEU A 35 -11.29 -10.69 -2.73
C LEU A 35 -11.77 -11.98 -3.43
N GLY A 36 -12.51 -11.88 -4.54
CA GLY A 36 -12.72 -13.02 -5.45
C GLY A 36 -14.13 -13.45 -5.89
N GLY A 37 -15.23 -12.73 -5.59
CA GLY A 37 -16.56 -12.98 -6.21
C GLY A 37 -17.77 -13.03 -5.24
N ALA A 38 -18.97 -12.67 -5.77
CA ALA A 38 -20.20 -12.12 -5.11
C ALA A 38 -21.02 -12.99 -4.11
N PRO A 39 -22.10 -12.46 -3.45
CA PRO A 39 -22.22 -11.23 -2.66
C PRO A 39 -22.82 -11.45 -1.24
N GLN A 40 -22.33 -10.70 -0.23
CA GLN A 40 -23.18 -10.03 0.78
C GLN A 40 -22.55 -8.69 1.20
N GLY A 41 -22.81 -7.62 0.44
CA GLY A 41 -22.76 -6.23 0.95
C GLY A 41 -21.43 -5.48 1.09
N GLY A 42 -20.30 -5.98 0.55
CA GLY A 42 -18.98 -5.32 0.68
C GLY A 42 -18.45 -4.58 -0.58
N LEU A 43 -17.35 -3.82 -0.43
CA LEU A 43 -16.48 -3.39 -1.54
C LEU A 43 -15.77 -4.63 -2.11
N TRP A 44 -15.68 -4.75 -3.44
CA TRP A 44 -15.09 -5.90 -4.14
C TRP A 44 -13.86 -5.48 -4.91
N ARG A 45 -12.79 -6.28 -4.82
CA ARG A 45 -11.67 -6.14 -5.74
C ARG A 45 -11.90 -7.01 -6.97
N GLN A 46 -12.08 -6.37 -8.13
CA GLN A 46 -12.29 -7.01 -9.43
C GLN A 46 -10.96 -7.22 -10.17
N GLY A 47 -10.97 -8.06 -11.21
CA GLY A 47 -9.86 -8.19 -12.17
C GLY A 47 -8.63 -8.90 -11.60
N GLY A 48 -8.83 -9.97 -10.83
CA GLY A 48 -7.74 -10.80 -10.34
C GLY A 48 -8.24 -12.00 -9.55
N ARG A 49 -7.28 -12.75 -9.01
CA ARG A 49 -7.51 -13.97 -8.23
C ARG A 49 -6.63 -14.05 -7.01
N LEU A 50 -7.12 -14.77 -6.02
CA LEU A 50 -6.39 -15.10 -4.82
C LEU A 50 -5.65 -16.43 -5.01
N GLU A 51 -4.36 -16.44 -4.69
CA GLU A 51 -3.51 -17.62 -4.67
C GLU A 51 -2.87 -17.79 -3.29
N VAL A 52 -2.64 -19.04 -2.86
CA VAL A 52 -1.95 -19.30 -1.59
C VAL A 52 -0.49 -18.83 -1.72
N ALA A 53 -0.03 -18.05 -0.74
CA ALA A 53 1.36 -17.59 -0.73
C ALA A 53 2.31 -18.77 -0.48
N PRO A 54 3.53 -18.76 -1.05
CA PRO A 54 4.48 -19.86 -0.89
C PRO A 54 4.79 -20.16 0.58
N ASP A 55 4.65 -21.43 0.96
CA ASP A 55 4.90 -21.96 2.32
C ASP A 55 4.02 -21.33 3.43
N LEU A 56 2.88 -20.74 3.09
CA LEU A 56 1.93 -20.16 4.04
C LEU A 56 0.56 -20.83 3.95
N SER A 57 -0.13 -20.88 5.08
CA SER A 57 -1.57 -21.10 5.10
C SER A 57 -2.32 -19.84 4.64
N LEU A 58 -3.55 -19.98 4.12
CA LEU A 58 -4.38 -18.83 3.76
C LEU A 58 -4.57 -17.84 4.92
N SER A 59 -4.71 -18.35 6.15
CA SER A 59 -4.81 -17.53 7.36
C SER A 59 -3.57 -16.70 7.69
N GLU A 60 -2.41 -17.09 7.17
CA GLU A 60 -1.15 -16.35 7.38
C GLU A 60 -0.90 -15.33 6.27
N GLY A 61 -1.36 -15.62 5.05
CA GLY A 61 -1.21 -14.73 3.92
C GLY A 61 -1.53 -15.37 2.57
N PHE A 62 -1.63 -14.52 1.56
CA PHE A 62 -1.97 -14.90 0.20
C PHE A 62 -1.29 -13.96 -0.81
N VAL A 63 -1.29 -14.37 -2.07
CA VAL A 63 -0.90 -13.54 -3.21
C VAL A 63 -2.17 -13.15 -3.96
N TRP A 64 -2.41 -11.85 -4.11
CA TRP A 64 -3.37 -11.35 -5.06
C TRP A 64 -2.69 -11.22 -6.42
N ARG A 65 -3.22 -11.90 -7.43
CA ARG A 65 -2.72 -11.81 -8.79
C ARG A 65 -3.75 -11.11 -9.68
N PRO A 66 -3.44 -9.91 -10.18
CA PRO A 66 -4.26 -9.26 -11.19
C PRO A 66 -4.40 -10.11 -12.45
N ASP A 67 -5.54 -10.02 -13.13
CA ASP A 67 -5.76 -10.67 -14.43
C ASP A 67 -4.98 -9.95 -15.55
N ASP A 68 -4.74 -8.66 -15.37
CA ASP A 68 -3.86 -7.88 -16.23
C ASP A 68 -2.39 -8.25 -16.00
N ALA A 69 -1.76 -8.83 -17.02
CA ALA A 69 -0.37 -9.26 -17.00
C ALA A 69 0.63 -8.08 -16.90
N ALA A 70 0.21 -6.85 -17.18
CA ALA A 70 1.03 -5.66 -16.95
C ALA A 70 1.14 -5.31 -15.46
N ARG A 71 0.20 -5.81 -14.64
CA ARG A 71 0.14 -5.51 -13.21
C ARG A 71 0.92 -6.52 -12.39
N VAL A 72 1.47 -6.03 -11.29
CA VAL A 72 2.39 -6.80 -10.44
C VAL A 72 1.57 -7.60 -9.41
N PRO A 73 1.86 -8.90 -9.18
CA PRO A 73 1.28 -9.63 -8.08
C PRO A 73 1.55 -8.94 -6.73
N GLU A 74 0.71 -9.18 -5.75
CA GLU A 74 0.78 -8.51 -4.45
C GLU A 74 0.78 -9.52 -3.32
N LEU A 75 1.71 -9.37 -2.38
CA LEU A 75 1.73 -10.18 -1.16
C LEU A 75 0.92 -9.51 -0.06
N TRP A 76 0.04 -10.29 0.55
CA TRP A 76 -0.81 -9.89 1.66
C TRP A 76 -0.57 -10.83 2.83
N LEU A 77 -0.25 -10.27 4.00
CA LEU A 77 0.06 -11.06 5.19
C LEU A 77 -0.84 -10.64 6.34
N ALA A 78 -1.11 -11.58 7.24
CA ALA A 78 -1.73 -11.24 8.52
C ALA A 78 -0.85 -10.23 9.28
N PRO A 79 -1.41 -9.19 9.93
CA PRO A 79 -0.62 -8.20 10.66
C PRO A 79 0.31 -8.83 11.71
N GLU A 80 -0.11 -9.94 12.32
CA GLU A 80 0.65 -10.64 13.36
C GLU A 80 1.74 -11.58 12.79
N LYS A 81 1.86 -11.72 11.47
CA LYS A 81 2.80 -12.65 10.85
C LYS A 81 4.25 -12.33 11.23
N THR A 82 4.90 -13.26 11.93
CA THR A 82 6.34 -13.23 12.18
C THR A 82 7.10 -13.79 10.98
N GLY A 83 8.36 -13.35 10.80
CA GLY A 83 9.18 -13.80 9.67
C GLY A 83 8.68 -13.30 8.30
N TYR A 84 7.91 -12.21 8.25
CA TYR A 84 7.35 -11.65 7.01
C TYR A 84 8.44 -11.31 5.98
N ARG A 85 9.66 -10.96 6.40
CA ARG A 85 10.78 -10.71 5.47
C ARG A 85 11.12 -11.95 4.64
N ARG A 86 11.16 -13.13 5.27
CA ARG A 86 11.39 -14.41 4.56
C ARG A 86 10.21 -14.77 3.66
N ALA A 87 8.98 -14.48 4.08
CA ALA A 87 7.80 -14.68 3.24
C ALA A 87 7.86 -13.78 2.00
N PHE A 88 8.21 -12.51 2.17
CA PHE A 88 8.37 -11.55 1.09
C PHE A 88 9.50 -11.94 0.14
N GLU A 89 10.64 -12.40 0.65
CA GLU A 89 11.75 -12.84 -0.20
C GLU A 89 11.33 -13.96 -1.16
N ARG A 90 10.64 -14.99 -0.67
CA ARG A 90 10.14 -16.08 -1.52
C ARG A 90 9.16 -15.58 -2.57
N PHE A 91 8.25 -14.70 -2.16
CA PHE A 91 7.32 -14.05 -3.07
C PHE A 91 8.07 -13.23 -4.14
N ALA A 92 9.06 -12.43 -3.76
CA ALA A 92 9.84 -11.62 -4.69
C ALA A 92 10.63 -12.48 -5.69
N VAL A 93 11.22 -13.59 -5.24
CA VAL A 93 11.93 -14.53 -6.11
C VAL A 93 10.96 -15.17 -7.11
N ARG A 94 9.82 -15.67 -6.63
CA ARG A 94 8.86 -16.41 -7.46
C ARG A 94 8.06 -15.52 -8.41
N GLU A 95 7.59 -14.38 -7.93
CA GLU A 95 6.59 -13.55 -8.60
C GLU A 95 7.17 -12.29 -9.24
N LEU A 96 8.27 -11.75 -8.68
CA LEU A 96 8.85 -10.48 -9.13
C LEU A 96 10.16 -10.66 -9.91
N GLY A 97 10.69 -11.89 -9.97
CA GLY A 97 11.96 -12.22 -10.62
C GLY A 97 13.19 -11.75 -9.87
N ALA A 98 13.11 -11.58 -8.55
CA ALA A 98 14.28 -11.25 -7.73
C ALA A 98 15.24 -12.45 -7.63
N SER A 99 16.55 -12.20 -7.55
CA SER A 99 17.54 -13.23 -7.21
C SER A 99 17.59 -13.55 -5.71
N GLY A 100 16.91 -12.74 -4.89
CA GLY A 100 16.95 -12.72 -3.43
C GLY A 100 16.83 -11.29 -2.92
N LEU A 101 16.78 -11.09 -1.59
CA LEU A 101 16.82 -9.76 -0.98
C LEU A 101 18.22 -9.35 -0.50
N GLU A 102 19.17 -10.28 -0.49
CA GLU A 102 20.56 -9.98 -0.11
C GLU A 102 21.19 -8.96 -1.07
N GLY A 103 21.76 -7.89 -0.53
CA GLY A 103 22.32 -6.78 -1.33
C GLY A 103 21.28 -5.90 -2.04
N ALA A 104 19.99 -6.27 -1.99
CA ALA A 104 18.91 -5.36 -2.39
C ALA A 104 18.76 -4.32 -1.29
N ASP A 105 19.15 -3.08 -1.60
CA ASP A 105 19.07 -1.92 -0.71
C ASP A 105 17.61 -1.50 -0.47
N VAL A 106 16.86 -2.37 0.24
CA VAL A 106 15.43 -2.26 0.51
C VAL A 106 15.09 -2.75 1.91
N GLN A 107 14.00 -2.19 2.45
CA GLN A 107 13.30 -2.71 3.62
C GLN A 107 12.00 -3.36 3.18
N ILE A 108 11.52 -4.34 3.96
CA ILE A 108 10.19 -4.92 3.74
C ILE A 108 9.28 -4.37 4.81
N ASP A 109 8.14 -3.79 4.40
CA ASP A 109 7.22 -3.20 5.34
C ASP A 109 5.76 -3.40 4.92
N HIS A 110 4.89 -3.26 5.91
CA HIS A 110 3.46 -3.13 5.72
C HIS A 110 3.17 -1.72 5.23
N VAL A 111 2.37 -1.60 4.17
CA VAL A 111 1.96 -0.29 3.65
C VAL A 111 1.05 0.45 4.66
N PHE A 112 0.39 -0.30 5.54
CA PHE A 112 -0.36 0.19 6.69
C PHE A 112 0.31 -0.24 8.01
N PRO A 113 0.44 0.62 9.03
CA PRO A 113 1.12 0.26 10.28
C PRO A 113 0.49 -0.96 10.98
N LYS A 114 1.34 -1.86 11.48
CA LYS A 114 0.94 -3.16 12.06
C LYS A 114 -0.03 -3.01 13.23
N GLY A 115 0.29 -2.14 14.20
CA GLY A 115 -0.55 -1.90 15.38
C GLY A 115 -1.93 -1.35 15.01
N ALA A 116 -1.96 -0.41 14.07
CA ALA A 116 -3.21 0.17 13.58
C ALA A 116 -4.04 -0.87 12.81
N GLY A 117 -3.42 -1.72 12.00
CA GLY A 117 -4.12 -2.76 11.25
C GLY A 117 -4.83 -3.76 12.14
N ARG A 118 -4.14 -4.21 13.20
CA ARG A 118 -4.70 -5.10 14.21
C ARG A 118 -5.89 -4.48 14.94
N LEU A 119 -5.73 -3.27 15.47
CA LEU A 119 -6.80 -2.58 16.21
C LEU A 119 -7.97 -2.18 15.32
N GLY A 120 -7.71 -1.94 14.04
CA GLY A 120 -8.74 -1.68 13.03
C GLY A 120 -9.48 -2.92 12.51
N GLY A 121 -9.17 -4.12 13.03
CA GLY A 121 -9.82 -5.38 12.65
C GLY A 121 -9.42 -5.90 11.27
N LEU A 122 -8.23 -5.55 10.75
CA LEU A 122 -7.75 -6.06 9.47
C LEU A 122 -7.22 -7.49 9.63
N ALA A 123 -7.69 -8.42 8.81
CA ALA A 123 -7.15 -9.76 8.72
C ALA A 123 -5.84 -9.80 7.90
N TYR A 124 -5.68 -8.91 6.91
CA TYR A 124 -4.48 -8.87 6.07
C TYR A 124 -4.08 -7.44 5.70
N VAL A 125 -2.78 -7.24 5.52
CA VAL A 125 -2.17 -5.98 5.12
C VAL A 125 -1.21 -6.23 3.96
N ARG A 126 -1.21 -5.31 2.98
CA ARG A 126 -0.35 -5.40 1.80
C ARG A 126 1.11 -5.15 2.20
N MET A 127 2.01 -5.98 1.65
CA MET A 127 3.45 -5.86 1.82
C MET A 127 4.10 -5.20 0.61
N LEU A 128 5.10 -4.35 0.85
CA LEU A 128 5.95 -3.78 -0.20
C LEU A 128 7.42 -3.82 0.20
N ALA A 129 8.29 -3.88 -0.82
CA ALA A 129 9.67 -3.44 -0.65
C ALA A 129 9.70 -1.91 -0.73
N VAL A 130 10.24 -1.26 0.30
CA VAL A 130 10.33 0.19 0.43
C VAL A 130 11.79 0.63 0.55
N PRO A 131 12.11 1.88 0.19
CA PRO A 131 13.44 2.42 0.41
C PRO A 131 13.81 2.43 1.91
N PRO A 132 15.08 2.19 2.30
CA PRO A 132 15.49 2.16 3.70
C PRO A 132 15.21 3.46 4.45
N GLU A 133 15.27 4.60 3.75
CA GLU A 133 15.06 5.94 4.33
C GLU A 133 13.63 6.10 4.88
N SER A 134 12.65 5.39 4.30
CA SER A 134 11.26 5.38 4.77
C SER A 134 11.12 4.87 6.21
N ASN A 135 12.05 4.08 6.74
CA ASN A 135 11.85 3.33 7.98
C ASN A 135 12.42 4.00 9.25
N MET A 136 13.07 5.17 9.15
CA MET A 136 13.98 5.63 10.22
C MET A 136 13.53 6.77 11.15
N ALA A 137 12.36 7.39 10.99
CA ALA A 137 11.92 8.43 11.96
C ALA A 137 10.41 8.48 12.21
N ALA A 138 9.61 8.20 11.18
CA ALA A 138 8.16 8.37 11.18
C ALA A 138 7.36 7.25 11.88
N GLY A 139 7.88 6.02 11.87
CA GLY A 139 7.11 4.82 12.25
C GLY A 139 6.51 4.86 13.65
N ARG A 140 7.23 5.36 14.67
CA ARG A 140 6.77 5.30 16.07
C ARG A 140 5.70 6.32 16.43
N THR A 141 5.75 7.53 15.88
CA THR A 141 4.84 8.62 16.28
C THR A 141 3.50 8.47 15.57
N LEU A 142 3.52 8.14 14.27
CA LEU A 142 2.31 7.93 13.51
C LEU A 142 1.61 6.62 13.87
N GLU A 143 2.35 5.51 14.05
CA GLU A 143 1.74 4.26 14.51
C GLU A 143 1.04 4.45 15.85
N LYS A 144 1.62 5.22 16.78
CA LYS A 144 0.95 5.60 18.03
C LYS A 144 -0.31 6.44 17.82
N ALA A 145 -0.27 7.42 16.92
CA ALA A 145 -1.44 8.27 16.63
C ALA A 145 -2.59 7.44 16.01
N MET A 146 -2.28 6.56 15.07
CA MET A 146 -3.25 5.68 14.42
C MET A 146 -3.79 4.61 15.37
N VAL A 147 -2.93 4.07 16.25
CA VAL A 147 -3.32 3.16 17.34
C VAL A 147 -4.30 3.87 18.28
N ALA A 148 -3.92 5.04 18.82
CA ALA A 148 -4.77 5.81 19.74
C ALA A 148 -6.12 6.19 19.10
N ARG A 149 -6.12 6.50 17.80
CA ARG A 149 -7.34 6.80 17.05
C ARG A 149 -8.23 5.56 16.88
N ASN A 150 -7.67 4.41 16.52
CA ASN A 150 -8.43 3.16 16.41
C ASN A 150 -8.92 2.66 17.78
N ASP A 151 -8.16 2.90 18.85
CA ASP A 151 -8.61 2.65 20.22
C ASP A 151 -9.81 3.54 20.59
N ALA A 152 -9.80 4.82 20.18
CA ALA A 152 -10.88 5.76 20.46
C ALA A 152 -12.15 5.50 19.62
N LEU A 153 -12.01 5.06 18.37
CA LEU A 153 -13.11 4.89 17.43
C LEU A 153 -13.65 3.44 17.36
N GLY A 154 -12.91 2.48 17.92
CA GLY A 154 -13.22 1.05 17.80
C GLY A 154 -12.97 0.49 16.39
N PRO A 155 -13.30 -0.80 16.17
CA PRO A 155 -13.14 -1.45 14.87
C PRO A 155 -13.96 -0.74 13.79
N ARG A 156 -13.30 0.03 12.92
CA ARG A 156 -13.95 0.70 11.79
C ARG A 156 -14.39 -0.35 10.76
N ALA A 157 -15.70 -0.53 10.61
CA ALA A 157 -16.38 -1.53 9.77
C ALA A 157 -16.12 -1.50 8.24
N LYS A 158 -15.16 -0.72 7.72
CA LYS A 158 -14.92 -0.74 6.26
C LYS A 158 -14.18 -2.04 5.89
N PRO A 159 -14.70 -2.79 4.90
CA PRO A 159 -14.15 -4.10 4.51
C PRO A 159 -12.73 -4.02 3.94
N ALA A 160 -12.37 -2.86 3.37
CA ALA A 160 -11.03 -2.57 2.87
C ALA A 160 -10.53 -1.20 3.37
N ARG A 161 -9.20 -1.04 3.35
CA ARG A 161 -8.49 0.23 3.54
C ARG A 161 -7.78 0.58 2.24
N MET A 162 -7.97 1.81 1.80
CA MET A 162 -7.34 2.36 0.61
C MET A 162 -6.04 3.08 0.97
N ALA A 163 -5.10 3.12 0.03
CA ALA A 163 -3.89 3.90 0.14
C ALA A 163 -4.21 5.38 0.31
N THR A 164 -3.38 6.09 1.05
CA THR A 164 -3.43 7.55 1.16
C THR A 164 -2.12 8.16 0.66
N TYR A 165 -2.03 9.48 0.61
CA TYR A 165 -0.77 10.16 0.31
C TYR A 165 0.34 9.71 1.26
N PHE A 166 0.04 9.48 2.54
CA PHE A 166 0.96 8.86 3.49
C PHE A 166 1.50 7.52 2.98
N SER A 167 0.63 6.59 2.57
CA SER A 167 1.03 5.27 2.08
C SER A 167 1.95 5.36 0.86
N VAL A 168 1.66 6.29 -0.05
CA VAL A 168 2.46 6.54 -1.25
C VAL A 168 3.81 7.15 -0.89
N GLY A 169 3.84 8.14 0.00
CA GLY A 169 5.08 8.75 0.48
C GLY A 169 5.98 7.72 1.19
N LYS A 170 5.40 6.88 2.05
CA LYS A 170 6.10 5.76 2.69
C LYS A 170 6.68 4.79 1.68
N ALA A 171 5.87 4.34 0.71
CA ALA A 171 6.28 3.39 -0.31
C ALA A 171 7.43 3.92 -1.18
N THR A 172 7.50 5.23 -1.37
CA THR A 172 8.45 5.86 -2.29
C THR A 172 9.66 6.50 -1.61
N GLY A 173 9.72 6.53 -0.28
CA GLY A 173 10.82 7.17 0.46
C GLY A 173 10.77 8.69 0.44
N PHE A 174 9.58 9.26 0.35
CA PHE A 174 9.40 10.71 0.39
C PHE A 174 9.71 11.25 1.79
N ASP A 175 10.60 12.24 1.89
CA ASP A 175 10.90 12.88 3.18
C ASP A 175 9.69 13.70 3.68
N GLY A 176 9.38 13.60 4.97
CA GLY A 176 8.19 14.20 5.57
C GLY A 176 6.87 13.48 5.26
N TYR A 177 6.90 12.24 4.75
CA TYR A 177 5.69 11.49 4.43
C TYR A 177 4.74 11.30 5.61
N ASP A 178 5.24 11.35 6.85
CA ASP A 178 4.47 11.26 8.10
C ASP A 178 3.58 12.47 8.38
N SER A 179 3.84 13.58 7.69
CA SER A 179 3.01 14.79 7.72
C SER A 179 2.01 14.84 6.55
N LEU A 180 1.99 13.83 5.68
CA LEU A 180 0.99 13.73 4.62
C LEU A 180 -0.36 13.26 5.19
N PRO A 181 -1.48 13.67 4.58
CA PRO A 181 -2.81 13.22 4.98
C PRO A 181 -2.93 11.68 5.04
N ASP A 182 -3.49 11.21 6.16
CA ASP A 182 -3.81 9.82 6.44
C ASP A 182 -5.32 9.51 6.32
N GLU A 183 -6.15 10.52 5.99
CA GLU A 183 -7.58 10.42 5.66
C GLU A 183 -7.94 11.30 4.44
N GLU A 184 -9.13 11.10 3.87
CA GLU A 184 -9.64 11.85 2.71
C GLU A 184 -9.92 13.35 3.02
N GLU A 185 -9.94 13.75 4.29
CA GLU A 185 -10.24 15.12 4.72
C GLU A 185 -9.05 15.78 5.43
N GLY A 186 -8.70 17.00 5.02
CA GLY A 186 -7.86 17.91 5.81
C GLY A 186 -6.34 17.78 5.67
N GLY A 187 -5.83 17.46 4.48
CA GLY A 187 -4.39 17.31 4.24
C GLY A 187 -3.58 18.59 4.01
N ASN A 188 -2.28 18.54 4.33
CA ASN A 188 -1.31 19.54 3.89
C ASN A 188 -1.05 19.40 2.38
N LEU A 189 -1.93 20.00 1.56
CA LEU A 189 -1.88 19.94 0.09
C LEU A 189 -0.58 20.54 -0.51
N GLY A 190 0.12 21.39 0.25
CA GLY A 190 1.45 21.88 -0.13
C GLY A 190 2.48 20.73 -0.13
N LEU A 191 2.43 19.87 0.88
CA LEU A 191 3.28 18.69 0.98
C LEU A 191 2.92 17.62 -0.06
N ALA A 192 1.64 17.50 -0.42
CA ALA A 192 1.22 16.63 -1.52
C ALA A 192 1.79 17.07 -2.88
N GLY A 193 1.97 18.38 -3.11
CA GLY A 193 2.68 18.90 -4.28
C GLY A 193 4.17 18.51 -4.31
N ALA A 194 4.83 18.52 -3.16
CA ALA A 194 6.22 18.05 -3.04
C ALA A 194 6.33 16.53 -3.28
N LEU A 195 5.32 15.76 -2.86
CA LEU A 195 5.24 14.33 -3.20
C LEU A 195 5.13 14.10 -4.71
N ILE A 196 4.36 14.89 -5.48
CA ILE A 196 4.35 14.76 -6.94
C ILE A 196 5.75 14.95 -7.53
N ALA A 197 6.46 15.99 -7.10
CA ALA A 197 7.80 16.28 -7.60
C ALA A 197 8.76 15.10 -7.33
N HIS A 198 8.65 14.48 -6.14
CA HIS A 198 9.34 13.24 -5.79
C HIS A 198 8.98 12.07 -6.71
N LEU A 199 7.68 11.86 -6.97
CA LEU A 199 7.17 10.79 -7.82
C LEU A 199 7.60 10.93 -9.29
N ARG A 200 7.75 12.15 -9.80
CA ARG A 200 8.34 12.40 -11.13
C ARG A 200 9.79 11.94 -11.22
N GLY A 201 10.55 12.07 -10.13
CA GLY A 201 11.92 11.55 -10.02
C GLY A 201 12.00 10.03 -9.83
N PHE A 202 10.88 9.37 -9.53
CA PHE A 202 10.82 7.93 -9.26
C PHE A 202 10.79 7.06 -10.54
N GLY A 203 10.56 7.68 -11.71
CA GLY A 203 10.50 6.98 -13.00
C GLY A 203 9.16 6.29 -13.26
N LEU A 204 8.05 6.90 -12.80
CA LEU A 204 6.70 6.42 -13.10
C LEU A 204 6.31 6.67 -14.56
N PRO A 205 5.40 5.85 -15.13
CA PRO A 205 4.80 6.11 -16.44
C PRO A 205 4.13 7.49 -16.52
N GLY A 206 4.15 8.12 -17.70
CA GLY A 206 3.66 9.50 -17.89
C GLY A 206 2.13 9.66 -17.73
N ASP A 207 1.37 8.62 -18.08
CA ASP A 207 -0.07 8.51 -17.82
C ASP A 207 -0.37 8.47 -16.31
N VAL A 208 0.38 7.68 -15.52
CA VAL A 208 0.24 7.64 -14.06
C VAL A 208 0.49 9.01 -13.42
N LEU A 209 1.48 9.75 -13.92
CA LEU A 209 1.75 11.12 -13.45
C LEU A 209 0.62 12.10 -13.80
N THR A 210 0.00 11.92 -14.96
CA THR A 210 -1.15 12.73 -15.40
C THR A 210 -2.36 12.49 -14.52
N ASP A 211 -2.66 11.22 -14.21
CA ASP A 211 -3.75 10.83 -13.33
C ASP A 211 -3.55 11.35 -11.89
N LEU A 212 -2.30 11.31 -11.39
CA LEU A 212 -1.94 11.89 -10.10
C LEU A 212 -2.19 13.41 -10.06
N ASP A 213 -1.78 14.13 -11.11
CA ASP A 213 -2.00 15.58 -11.23
C ASP A 213 -3.50 15.93 -11.26
N ALA A 214 -4.31 15.11 -11.95
CA ALA A 214 -5.76 15.26 -12.01
C ALA A 214 -6.41 15.04 -10.62
N MET A 215 -6.03 13.98 -9.91
CA MET A 215 -6.52 13.67 -8.56
C MET A 215 -6.19 14.81 -7.57
N LEU A 216 -4.97 15.33 -7.59
CA LEU A 216 -4.56 16.44 -6.72
C LEU A 216 -5.27 17.76 -7.03
N THR A 217 -5.57 17.99 -8.30
CA THR A 217 -6.37 19.14 -8.72
C THR A 217 -7.80 19.03 -8.19
N ALA A 218 -8.40 17.83 -8.26
CA ALA A 218 -9.73 17.57 -7.71
C ALA A 218 -9.78 17.74 -6.18
N ASP A 219 -8.76 17.26 -5.45
CA ASP A 219 -8.65 17.42 -4.00
C ASP A 219 -8.55 18.88 -3.58
N ARG A 220 -7.72 19.67 -4.28
CA ARG A 220 -7.62 21.13 -4.06
C ARG A 220 -8.95 21.84 -4.25
N ALA A 221 -9.71 21.46 -5.28
CA ALA A 221 -11.02 22.03 -5.54
C ALA A 221 -12.05 21.69 -4.46
N ARG A 222 -11.91 20.53 -3.79
CA ARG A 222 -12.74 20.13 -2.65
C ARG A 222 -12.39 20.89 -1.37
N SER A 223 -11.11 21.07 -1.06
CA SER A 223 -10.68 21.77 0.16
C SER A 223 -10.93 23.28 0.20
N LEU A 224 -11.33 23.88 -0.94
CA LEU A 224 -11.68 25.31 -1.05
C LEU A 224 -13.19 25.58 -0.93
N ARG A 225 -14.02 24.53 -0.77
CA ARG A 225 -15.48 24.63 -0.58
C ARG A 225 -15.81 24.48 0.90
#